data_AF-A0A830HNC7-F1
#
_entry.id   AF-A0A830HNC7-F1
#
_cell.length_a   1.000
_cell.length_b   1.000
_cell.length_c   1.000
_cell.angle_alpha   90.00
_cell.angle_beta   90.00
_cell.angle_gamma   90.00
#
_symmetry.space_group_name_H-M   'P 1'
#
loop_
_entity.id
_entity.type
_entity.pdbx_description
1 polymer ?
#
loop_
_entity_poly.entity_id
_entity_poly.type
_entity_poly.pdbx_seq_one_letter_code
_entity_poly.pdbx_strand_id
1 'polypeptide(L)'
;MSSTTMFRSVASMLATRVMASSASAAAPTAAYSNMALRAFATGPAAASAGAISDDLLAKLKTLSTQSLIDGLWVMGWPDSFIEGARPLAPGQKMAGRAVTCRFVMHRPDIQQDKPGGENSPEYEAFEMAGPNEAIVMSSGGPWESVGGDIKFLRLAQKGCAGLVTDGSVRDTDALINYGFPVYSYSTTPKQGPNAHWPWECNSIINCGGVVVRPGDAVVGDQDGVVVVPAAVAQQVYDIAHSRETVEEIVKEELEKNPGPPGRYYPFVSGKIKKDSPLCKLLASKGLDSSKYYSTSTSSRFGGSSSVTTGIRGGAFGARRNFSSSAAGDRHMRTKADMDEVSKFITDWRATAVLRTPTEAAASKAMDAAIDAGFKVCEFTLTTPGCLDRVAEYTKKEGIMVGCGTVMCIEDAEKAMDAGARFIVMPCLVEEVVSWCAERNITCIPGCGTPSELYRAYRLGAPIQKVFPGVANGPMWIKAVSAALPMLKVNPTSGVEIDTAVDYLKCGANSLGFVAPLFDPVEIKNEEWDKINARAVKIIKNITDAGFMP
;
A
#
# COMPACT_ATOMS: atom_id res chain seq x y z
N MET A 1 74.02 -32.60 46.05
CA MET A 1 74.15 -34.00 46.50
C MET A 1 72.75 -34.57 46.75
N SER A 2 72.43 -35.70 46.10
CA SER A 2 71.38 -36.71 46.37
C SER A 2 69.92 -36.23 46.58
N SER A 3 68.95 -36.46 45.68
CA SER A 3 68.31 -37.70 45.16
C SER A 3 67.43 -38.48 46.15
N THR A 4 66.20 -38.79 45.67
CA THR A 4 65.23 -39.83 46.11
C THR A 4 64.43 -39.52 47.39
N THR A 5 63.08 -39.53 47.45
CA THR A 5 62.20 -40.71 47.23
C THR A 5 60.70 -40.32 47.16
N MET A 6 59.98 -41.14 46.41
CA MET A 6 58.56 -41.27 46.08
C MET A 6 57.64 -41.62 47.29
N PHE A 7 56.39 -41.09 47.35
CA PHE A 7 55.09 -41.84 47.40
C PHE A 7 53.92 -41.14 48.12
N ARG A 8 52.75 -41.18 47.42
CA ARG A 8 51.32 -41.17 47.88
C ARG A 8 50.80 -39.93 48.62
N SER A 9 49.55 -39.49 48.51
CA SER A 9 48.38 -39.69 47.64
C SER A 9 47.23 -38.86 48.27
N VAL A 10 46.22 -38.52 47.46
CA VAL A 10 44.82 -38.21 47.84
C VAL A 10 44.42 -36.75 48.12
N ALA A 11 43.44 -36.33 47.30
CA ALA A 11 42.33 -35.41 47.56
C ALA A 11 42.53 -33.88 47.49
N SER A 12 42.00 -33.35 46.39
CA SER A 12 40.78 -32.52 46.38
C SER A 12 40.86 -31.05 46.78
N MET A 13 40.39 -30.26 45.81
CA MET A 13 39.53 -29.08 45.92
C MET A 13 40.15 -27.68 46.00
N LEU A 14 39.84 -26.99 44.90
CA LEU A 14 39.36 -25.61 44.80
C LEU A 14 40.33 -24.44 45.02
N ALA A 15 40.57 -23.81 43.88
CA ALA A 15 40.26 -22.41 43.62
C ALA A 15 41.39 -21.38 43.74
N THR A 16 41.51 -20.67 42.61
CA THR A 16 41.65 -19.21 42.45
C THR A 16 43.00 -18.69 41.97
N ARG A 17 42.87 -17.76 41.00
CA ARG A 17 43.80 -16.72 40.52
C ARG A 17 44.76 -17.09 39.39
N VAL A 18 44.30 -16.81 38.17
CA VAL A 18 45.15 -16.18 37.15
C VAL A 18 44.79 -14.69 37.12
N MET A 19 45.74 -13.84 37.51
CA MET A 19 45.66 -12.39 37.41
C MET A 19 46.31 -11.93 36.10
N ALA A 20 45.54 -11.12 35.37
CA ALA A 20 45.94 -9.90 34.67
C ALA A 20 47.01 -9.98 33.56
N SER A 21 46.53 -9.90 32.31
CA SER A 21 47.21 -9.11 31.27
C SER A 21 46.35 -7.87 30.96
N SER A 22 46.91 -6.71 31.23
CA SER A 22 46.32 -5.40 30.91
C SER A 22 46.35 -5.13 29.41
N ALA A 23 45.18 -5.08 28.77
CA ALA A 23 45.00 -4.44 27.48
C ALA A 23 44.13 -3.19 27.67
N SER A 24 44.72 -2.04 27.35
CA SER A 24 44.06 -0.76 27.23
C SER A 24 42.97 -0.85 26.15
N ALA A 25 41.71 -0.70 26.54
CA ALA A 25 40.60 -0.43 25.63
C ALA A 25 40.11 0.99 25.89
N ALA A 26 40.42 1.90 24.98
CA ALA A 26 39.82 3.22 24.93
C ALA A 26 38.30 3.08 24.81
N ALA A 27 37.56 3.77 25.68
CA ALA A 27 36.11 3.70 25.71
C ALA A 27 35.50 4.41 24.48
N PRO A 28 34.58 3.79 23.72
CA PRO A 28 33.85 4.45 22.65
C PRO A 28 32.63 5.18 23.24
N THR A 29 32.81 6.33 23.89
CA THR A 29 31.72 6.96 24.66
C THR A 29 30.79 7.88 23.88
N ALA A 30 31.06 8.18 22.59
CA ALA A 30 30.21 9.10 21.80
C ALA A 30 29.30 8.42 20.76
N ALA A 31 29.68 7.24 20.24
CA ALA A 31 28.87 6.55 19.22
C ALA A 31 27.68 5.79 19.84
N TYR A 32 27.88 5.20 21.03
CA TYR A 32 26.85 4.43 21.72
C TYR A 32 25.75 5.29 22.34
N SER A 33 26.00 6.56 22.70
CA SER A 33 24.98 7.44 23.25
C SER A 33 23.91 7.79 22.20
N ASN A 34 24.32 8.06 20.95
CA ASN A 34 23.39 8.25 19.83
C ASN A 34 22.69 6.96 19.40
N MET A 35 23.35 5.80 19.53
CA MET A 35 22.74 4.49 19.25
C MET A 35 21.70 4.11 20.31
N ALA A 36 21.98 4.41 21.59
CA ALA A 36 21.04 4.26 22.70
C ALA A 36 19.87 5.25 22.58
N LEU A 37 20.12 6.52 22.26
CA LEU A 37 19.07 7.52 22.01
C LEU A 37 18.12 7.13 20.86
N ARG A 38 18.64 6.51 19.78
CA ARG A 38 17.81 5.97 18.69
C ARG A 38 17.00 4.73 19.10
N ALA A 39 17.52 3.92 20.03
CA ALA A 39 16.83 2.75 20.58
C ALA A 39 15.68 3.12 21.55
N PHE A 40 15.64 4.35 22.08
CA PHE A 40 14.57 4.85 22.94
C PHE A 40 13.40 5.51 22.19
N ALA A 41 13.38 5.49 20.85
CA ALA A 41 12.20 5.86 20.05
C ALA A 41 11.07 4.80 20.12
N THR A 42 11.03 4.04 21.21
CA THR A 42 10.18 2.88 21.46
C THR A 42 9.02 3.19 22.41
N GLY A 43 8.87 4.44 22.87
CA GLY A 43 7.75 4.87 23.72
C GLY A 43 6.65 5.63 22.98
N PRO A 44 5.56 6.02 23.67
CA PRO A 44 4.62 7.02 23.13
C PRO A 44 5.43 8.24 22.69
N ALA A 45 5.06 8.85 21.56
CA ALA A 45 5.86 9.92 20.98
C ALA A 45 6.10 11.03 22.02
N ALA A 46 7.37 11.29 22.37
CA ALA A 46 7.76 12.29 23.38
C ALA A 46 7.23 13.71 23.09
N ALA A 47 6.65 13.92 21.91
CA ALA A 47 6.05 15.16 21.42
C ALA A 47 4.56 15.04 21.04
N SER A 48 3.84 13.95 21.37
CA SER A 48 2.39 13.90 21.14
C SER A 48 1.72 14.90 22.06
N ALA A 49 1.20 15.99 21.48
CA ALA A 49 0.41 16.98 22.19
C ALA A 49 -0.85 16.31 22.79
N GLY A 50 -0.75 15.90 24.06
CA GLY A 50 -1.84 15.35 24.85
C GLY A 50 -1.98 13.82 24.78
N ALA A 51 -2.11 13.19 25.95
CA ALA A 51 -2.68 11.85 26.04
C ALA A 51 -4.18 11.94 25.73
N ILE A 52 -4.73 10.94 25.02
CA ILE A 52 -6.17 10.86 24.78
C ILE A 52 -6.86 10.74 26.14
N SER A 53 -7.77 11.64 26.49
CA SER A 53 -8.54 11.57 27.75
C SER A 53 -9.63 10.50 27.68
N ASP A 54 -10.14 10.04 28.82
CA ASP A 54 -11.25 9.06 28.84
C ASP A 54 -12.50 9.63 28.17
N ASP A 55 -12.75 10.93 28.33
CA ASP A 55 -13.85 11.63 27.67
C ASP A 55 -13.72 11.63 26.14
N LEU A 56 -12.51 11.90 25.62
CA LEU A 56 -12.26 11.86 24.17
C LEU A 56 -12.35 10.43 23.64
N LEU A 57 -11.86 9.44 24.39
CA LEU A 57 -11.98 8.03 24.02
C LEU A 57 -13.44 7.58 23.95
N ALA A 58 -14.27 7.97 24.93
CA ALA A 58 -15.70 7.69 24.96
C ALA A 58 -16.42 8.34 23.77
N LYS A 59 -16.05 9.57 23.41
CA LYS A 59 -16.54 10.26 22.21
C LYS A 59 -16.14 9.57 20.91
N LEU A 60 -14.89 9.14 20.78
CA LEU A 60 -14.44 8.38 19.61
C LEU A 60 -15.20 7.05 19.46
N LYS A 61 -15.54 6.41 20.58
CA LYS A 61 -16.33 5.17 20.60
C LYS A 61 -17.72 5.31 19.97
N THR A 62 -18.33 6.50 20.00
CA THR A 62 -19.67 6.71 19.45
C THR A 62 -19.69 6.79 17.93
N LEU A 63 -18.56 7.15 17.31
CA LEU A 63 -18.46 7.34 15.86
C LEU A 63 -18.25 6.01 15.12
N SER A 64 -18.65 5.94 13.86
CA SER A 64 -18.31 4.80 12.99
C SER A 64 -16.82 4.80 12.59
N THR A 65 -16.25 3.63 12.29
CA THR A 65 -14.88 3.56 11.75
C THR A 65 -14.75 4.31 10.41
N GLN A 66 -15.81 4.31 9.59
CA GLN A 66 -15.84 5.04 8.33
C GLN A 66 -15.75 6.57 8.55
N SER A 67 -16.49 7.10 9.53
CA SER A 67 -16.45 8.52 9.90
C SER A 67 -15.06 8.94 10.38
N LEU A 68 -14.39 8.07 11.14
CA LEU A 68 -13.02 8.29 11.61
C LEU A 68 -12.00 8.28 10.45
N ILE A 69 -12.12 7.34 9.50
CA ILE A 69 -11.31 7.32 8.27
C ILE A 69 -11.49 8.61 7.49
N ASP A 70 -12.73 9.09 7.33
CA ASP A 70 -13.00 10.35 6.65
C ASP A 70 -12.35 11.55 7.36
N GLY A 71 -12.40 11.58 8.69
CA GLY A 71 -11.74 12.61 9.50
C GLY A 71 -10.22 12.60 9.30
N LEU A 72 -9.61 11.43 9.29
CA LEU A 72 -8.18 11.23 9.03
C LEU A 72 -7.80 11.62 7.60
N TRP A 73 -8.58 11.21 6.60
CA TRP A 73 -8.38 11.56 5.19
C TRP A 73 -8.38 13.08 4.98
N VAL A 74 -9.33 13.80 5.58
CA VAL A 74 -9.39 15.27 5.52
C VAL A 74 -8.12 15.92 6.09
N MET A 75 -7.52 15.29 7.09
CA MET A 75 -6.29 15.75 7.73
C MET A 75 -5.01 15.29 6.99
N GLY A 76 -5.13 14.58 5.86
CA GLY A 76 -3.99 14.06 5.10
C GLY A 76 -3.32 12.85 5.75
N TRP A 77 -4.06 12.11 6.59
CA TRP A 77 -3.61 10.83 7.15
C TRP A 77 -4.07 9.71 6.25
N PRO A 78 -3.13 9.07 5.54
CA PRO A 78 -3.48 8.48 4.27
C PRO A 78 -3.73 6.96 4.38
N ASP A 79 -3.38 6.31 5.49
CA ASP A 79 -3.88 4.98 5.86
C ASP A 79 -3.85 4.84 7.38
N SER A 80 -4.91 4.24 7.94
CA SER A 80 -5.12 4.09 9.38
C SER A 80 -6.06 2.93 9.71
N PHE A 81 -6.38 2.08 8.73
CA PHE A 81 -7.24 0.91 8.90
C PHE A 81 -6.38 -0.36 9.02
N ILE A 82 -6.54 -1.12 10.10
CA ILE A 82 -5.75 -2.36 10.28
C ILE A 82 -6.31 -3.43 9.35
N GLU A 83 -5.59 -3.67 8.25
CA GLU A 83 -6.02 -4.58 7.19
C GLU A 83 -6.27 -5.99 7.73
N GLY A 84 -7.44 -6.52 7.38
CA GLY A 84 -7.84 -7.88 7.71
C GLY A 84 -8.37 -8.07 9.14
N ALA A 85 -8.14 -7.16 10.09
CA ALA A 85 -8.67 -7.30 11.45
C ALA A 85 -10.21 -7.18 11.48
N ARG A 86 -10.90 -8.31 11.50
CA ARG A 86 -12.37 -8.41 11.52
C ARG A 86 -12.88 -8.88 12.88
N PRO A 87 -14.06 -8.42 13.34
CA PRO A 87 -14.62 -8.85 14.61
C PRO A 87 -14.93 -10.36 14.59
N LEU A 88 -14.70 -11.04 15.72
CA LEU A 88 -15.02 -12.46 15.88
C LEU A 88 -16.53 -12.72 15.88
N ALA A 89 -17.33 -11.76 16.34
CA ALA A 89 -18.77 -11.86 16.41
C ALA A 89 -19.47 -10.58 15.92
N PRO A 90 -20.67 -10.69 15.32
CA PRO A 90 -21.46 -9.53 14.94
C PRO A 90 -21.77 -8.61 16.13
N GLY A 91 -21.77 -7.30 15.91
CA GLY A 91 -22.15 -6.31 16.92
C GLY A 91 -21.05 -5.95 17.93
N GLN A 92 -19.83 -6.45 17.75
CA GLN A 92 -18.69 -6.01 18.54
C GLN A 92 -18.33 -4.54 18.23
N LYS A 93 -18.12 -3.75 19.29
CA LYS A 93 -17.70 -2.34 19.25
C LYS A 93 -16.69 -2.09 20.36
N MET A 94 -15.58 -1.43 20.05
CA MET A 94 -14.57 -1.07 21.03
C MET A 94 -13.98 0.32 20.79
N ALA A 95 -13.44 0.88 21.87
CA ALA A 95 -12.47 1.98 21.81
C ALA A 95 -11.50 1.81 22.98
N GLY A 96 -10.21 1.81 22.72
CA GLY A 96 -9.17 1.74 23.75
C GLY A 96 -7.90 2.44 23.30
N ARG A 97 -7.06 2.86 24.25
CA ARG A 97 -5.69 3.30 23.98
C ARG A 97 -4.82 2.09 23.67
N ALA A 98 -4.00 2.18 22.64
CA ALA A 98 -3.17 1.08 22.20
C ALA A 98 -2.15 0.69 23.28
N VAL A 99 -2.17 -0.58 23.67
CA VAL A 99 -1.05 -1.29 24.29
C VAL A 99 -0.54 -2.26 23.23
N THR A 100 0.70 -2.10 22.80
CA THR A 100 1.21 -2.83 21.63
C THR A 100 2.02 -4.06 22.04
N CYS A 101 2.01 -5.09 21.21
CA CYS A 101 2.87 -6.26 21.37
C CYS A 101 3.33 -6.75 19.99
N ARG A 102 4.64 -6.89 19.80
CA ARG A 102 5.23 -7.32 18.53
C ARG A 102 5.63 -8.79 18.58
N PHE A 103 5.20 -9.54 17.58
CA PHE A 103 5.70 -10.88 17.31
C PHE A 103 6.78 -10.84 16.24
N VAL A 104 7.71 -11.78 16.29
CA VAL A 104 8.75 -12.00 15.29
C VAL A 104 8.72 -13.44 14.80
N MET A 105 9.09 -13.66 13.55
CA MET A 105 9.09 -15.00 12.97
C MET A 105 10.03 -15.95 13.74
N HIS A 106 9.62 -17.21 13.78
CA HIS A 106 10.34 -18.25 14.49
C HIS A 106 11.78 -18.36 14.01
N ARG A 107 12.72 -18.24 14.96
CA ARG A 107 14.12 -18.68 14.81
C ARG A 107 14.59 -19.28 16.14
N PRO A 108 15.42 -20.35 16.12
CA PRO A 108 15.91 -20.98 17.34
C PRO A 108 16.71 -20.06 18.27
N ASP A 109 17.47 -19.11 17.73
CA ASP A 109 18.24 -18.14 18.51
C ASP A 109 17.32 -17.11 19.21
N ILE A 110 16.35 -16.57 18.48
CA ILE A 110 15.31 -15.69 19.05
C ILE A 110 14.53 -16.40 20.17
N GLN A 111 14.18 -17.67 19.98
CA GLN A 111 13.48 -18.45 21.00
C GLN A 111 14.32 -18.59 22.29
N GLN A 112 15.63 -18.75 22.16
CA GLN A 112 16.55 -18.88 23.30
C GLN A 112 16.73 -17.55 24.04
N ASP A 113 16.81 -16.45 23.32
CA ASP A 113 17.03 -15.11 23.89
C ASP A 113 15.75 -14.51 24.49
N LYS A 114 14.59 -14.99 24.05
CA LYS A 114 13.30 -14.52 24.51
C LYS A 114 13.11 -14.76 26.02
N PRO A 115 12.72 -13.74 26.79
CA PRO A 115 12.25 -13.92 28.16
C PRO A 115 11.06 -14.89 28.21
N GLY A 116 11.19 -15.93 29.03
CA GLY A 116 10.16 -16.94 29.25
C GLY A 116 9.32 -16.70 30.51
N GLY A 117 8.28 -17.52 30.69
CA GLY A 117 7.41 -17.45 31.86
C GLY A 117 6.66 -16.13 31.95
N GLU A 118 6.44 -15.61 33.16
CA GLU A 118 5.72 -14.35 33.42
C GLU A 118 6.39 -13.10 32.84
N ASN A 119 7.71 -13.17 32.58
CA ASN A 119 8.49 -12.06 32.00
C ASN A 119 8.37 -11.96 30.48
N SER A 120 7.50 -12.79 29.88
CA SER A 120 7.27 -12.80 28.44
C SER A 120 6.60 -11.48 27.98
N PRO A 121 7.04 -10.84 26.88
CA PRO A 121 6.53 -9.54 26.44
C PRO A 121 5.01 -9.46 26.26
N GLU A 122 4.33 -10.54 25.86
CA GLU A 122 2.87 -10.52 25.78
C GLU A 122 2.19 -10.48 27.13
N TYR A 123 2.76 -11.09 28.18
CA TYR A 123 2.18 -11.05 29.51
C TYR A 123 2.39 -9.68 30.16
N GLU A 124 3.55 -9.07 29.93
CA GLU A 124 3.78 -7.67 30.28
C GLU A 124 2.72 -6.75 29.63
N ALA A 125 2.43 -6.95 28.33
CA ALA A 125 1.38 -6.20 27.64
C ALA A 125 -0.03 -6.47 28.21
N PHE A 126 -0.34 -7.71 28.60
CA PHE A 126 -1.64 -8.05 29.19
C PHE A 126 -1.87 -7.33 30.52
N GLU A 127 -0.83 -7.15 31.32
CA GLU A 127 -0.94 -6.43 32.59
C GLU A 127 -1.14 -4.92 32.42
N MET A 128 -0.73 -4.36 31.28
CA MET A 128 -0.99 -2.96 30.90
C MET A 128 -2.38 -2.74 30.28
N ALA A 129 -3.03 -3.79 29.77
CA ALA A 129 -4.30 -3.69 29.05
C ALA A 129 -5.52 -3.68 29.99
N GLY A 130 -5.86 -2.52 30.54
CA GLY A 130 -7.04 -2.27 31.38
C GLY A 130 -8.31 -1.86 30.61
N PRO A 131 -9.35 -1.37 31.33
CA PRO A 131 -10.66 -1.06 30.76
C PRO A 131 -10.71 0.00 29.65
N ASN A 132 -9.71 0.87 29.59
CA ASN A 132 -9.62 1.92 28.57
C ASN A 132 -8.48 1.64 27.59
N GLU A 133 -7.92 0.44 27.62
CA GLU A 133 -6.78 0.03 26.82
C GLU A 133 -7.19 -1.12 25.89
N ALA A 134 -6.82 -0.99 24.62
CA ALA A 134 -6.97 -2.03 23.61
C ALA A 134 -5.58 -2.62 23.32
N ILE A 135 -5.46 -3.93 23.42
CA ILE A 135 -4.20 -4.59 23.08
C ILE A 135 -4.11 -4.81 21.56
N VAL A 136 -3.01 -4.37 20.95
CA VAL A 136 -2.74 -4.50 19.52
C VAL A 136 -1.52 -5.39 19.32
N MET A 137 -1.72 -6.56 18.73
CA MET A 137 -0.70 -7.60 18.59
C MET A 137 -0.32 -7.77 17.12
N SER A 138 0.86 -7.28 16.75
CA SER A 138 1.43 -7.45 15.41
C SER A 138 1.95 -8.87 15.25
N SER A 139 1.38 -9.60 14.29
CA SER A 139 1.73 -10.97 13.97
C SER A 139 2.80 -11.04 12.88
N GLY A 140 3.61 -12.10 12.89
CA GLY A 140 4.50 -12.43 11.78
C GLY A 140 3.79 -12.78 10.44
N GLY A 141 2.47 -12.97 10.47
CA GLY A 141 1.65 -13.21 9.29
C GLY A 141 0.15 -13.39 9.62
N PRO A 142 -0.72 -13.47 8.60
CA PRO A 142 -2.17 -13.49 8.78
C PRO A 142 -2.74 -14.78 9.38
N TRP A 143 -2.00 -15.89 9.32
CA TRP A 143 -2.50 -17.24 9.66
C TRP A 143 -1.95 -17.77 10.99
N GLU A 144 -1.02 -17.04 11.59
CA GLU A 144 -0.28 -17.39 12.79
C GLU A 144 -1.05 -16.95 14.04
N SER A 145 -1.14 -17.85 15.04
CA SER A 145 -1.91 -17.59 16.26
C SER A 145 -1.12 -16.75 17.27
N VAL A 146 -1.58 -15.54 17.57
CA VAL A 146 -0.98 -14.70 18.63
C VAL A 146 -1.39 -15.16 20.05
N GLY A 147 -2.48 -15.91 20.16
CA GLY A 147 -2.98 -16.43 21.43
C GLY A 147 -4.32 -17.14 21.30
N GLY A 148 -4.85 -17.57 22.45
CA GLY A 148 -6.10 -18.31 22.60
C GLY A 148 -6.52 -18.35 24.07
N ASP A 149 -7.58 -19.09 24.35
CA ASP A 149 -8.29 -19.27 25.61
C ASP A 149 -7.58 -18.68 26.85
N ILE A 150 -6.68 -19.45 27.48
CA ILE A 150 -6.08 -19.08 28.77
C ILE A 150 -5.30 -17.76 28.74
N LYS A 151 -4.68 -17.41 27.60
CA LYS A 151 -3.96 -16.14 27.46
C LYS A 151 -4.94 -14.97 27.46
N PHE A 152 -6.07 -15.12 26.78
CA PHE A 152 -7.05 -14.04 26.63
C PHE A 152 -8.09 -13.99 27.75
N LEU A 153 -8.24 -15.08 28.52
CA LEU A 153 -8.94 -15.04 29.79
C LEU A 153 -8.37 -13.94 30.70
N ARG A 154 -7.05 -13.75 30.70
CA ARG A 154 -6.41 -12.71 31.50
C ARG A 154 -6.82 -11.30 31.06
N LEU A 155 -6.89 -11.05 29.75
CA LEU A 155 -7.38 -9.78 29.20
C LEU A 155 -8.84 -9.52 29.58
N ALA A 156 -9.68 -10.56 29.54
CA ALA A 156 -11.06 -10.47 30.01
C ALA A 156 -11.15 -10.14 31.51
N GLN A 157 -10.33 -10.78 32.36
CA GLN A 157 -10.25 -10.47 33.80
C GLN A 157 -9.80 -9.03 34.09
N LYS A 158 -8.94 -8.48 33.23
CA LYS A 158 -8.47 -7.09 33.29
C LYS A 158 -9.52 -6.09 32.78
N GLY A 159 -10.60 -6.58 32.16
CA GLY A 159 -11.63 -5.76 31.54
C GLY A 159 -11.16 -5.07 30.28
N CYS A 160 -10.14 -5.59 29.57
CA CYS A 160 -9.55 -4.97 28.39
C CYS A 160 -10.61 -4.49 27.39
N ALA A 161 -10.45 -3.26 26.88
CA ALA A 161 -11.41 -2.64 25.97
C ALA A 161 -11.57 -3.42 24.65
N GLY A 162 -10.52 -4.14 24.23
CA GLY A 162 -10.55 -5.03 23.08
C GLY A 162 -9.17 -5.57 22.71
N LEU A 163 -9.15 -6.65 21.93
CA LEU A 163 -7.94 -7.21 21.31
C LEU A 163 -7.98 -7.02 19.79
N VAL A 164 -6.84 -6.64 19.22
CA VAL A 164 -6.66 -6.48 17.78
C VAL A 164 -5.40 -7.19 17.33
N THR A 165 -5.47 -7.90 16.21
CA THR A 165 -4.30 -8.48 15.56
C THR A 165 -4.50 -8.56 14.06
N ASP A 166 -3.42 -8.41 13.30
CA ASP A 166 -3.34 -8.75 11.88
C ASP A 166 -3.01 -10.23 11.64
N GLY A 167 -2.88 -11.02 12.71
CA GLY A 167 -2.78 -12.47 12.68
C GLY A 167 -4.08 -13.17 13.03
N SER A 168 -3.96 -14.40 13.50
CA SER A 168 -5.09 -15.23 13.89
C SER A 168 -5.20 -15.42 15.40
N VAL A 169 -6.39 -15.80 15.86
CA VAL A 169 -6.64 -16.22 17.25
C VAL A 169 -7.14 -17.66 17.32
N ARG A 170 -6.99 -18.28 18.49
CA ARG A 170 -7.48 -19.62 18.82
C ARG A 170 -8.70 -19.55 19.74
N ASP A 171 -9.41 -20.67 19.83
CA ASP A 171 -10.45 -20.92 20.83
C ASP A 171 -11.65 -19.95 20.71
N THR A 172 -12.09 -19.70 19.48
CA THR A 172 -13.12 -18.71 19.10
C THR A 172 -14.33 -18.70 20.03
N ASP A 173 -14.91 -19.86 20.34
CA ASP A 173 -16.09 -19.94 21.20
C ASP A 173 -15.82 -19.44 22.61
N ALA A 174 -14.65 -19.76 23.19
CA ALA A 174 -14.26 -19.26 24.51
C ALA A 174 -14.08 -17.73 24.49
N LEU A 175 -13.41 -17.20 23.45
CA LEU A 175 -13.19 -15.76 23.28
C LEU A 175 -14.51 -14.99 23.13
N ILE A 176 -15.46 -15.53 22.36
CA ILE A 176 -16.80 -14.95 22.23
C ILE A 176 -17.52 -14.95 23.58
N ASN A 177 -17.42 -16.05 24.34
CA ASN A 177 -18.04 -16.19 25.65
C ASN A 177 -17.42 -15.28 26.73
N TYR A 178 -16.16 -14.86 26.57
CA TYR A 178 -15.55 -13.85 27.43
C TYR A 178 -16.16 -12.46 27.27
N GLY A 179 -16.87 -12.20 26.17
CA GLY A 179 -17.72 -11.01 26.02
C GLY A 179 -16.98 -9.70 25.77
N PHE A 180 -15.67 -9.72 25.56
CA PHE A 180 -14.90 -8.55 25.15
C PHE A 180 -14.65 -8.55 23.63
N PRO A 181 -14.53 -7.38 22.98
CA PRO A 181 -14.31 -7.28 21.54
C PRO A 181 -12.96 -7.87 21.11
N VAL A 182 -12.97 -8.71 20.07
CA VAL A 182 -11.74 -9.30 19.49
C VAL A 182 -11.78 -9.18 17.99
N TYR A 183 -10.71 -8.62 17.42
CA TYR A 183 -10.52 -8.37 16.01
C TYR A 183 -9.29 -9.10 15.51
N SER A 184 -9.45 -9.94 14.49
CA SER A 184 -8.37 -10.77 13.96
C SER A 184 -8.53 -11.00 12.46
N TYR A 185 -7.43 -11.31 11.78
CA TYR A 185 -7.44 -11.69 10.37
C TYR A 185 -8.22 -12.99 10.13
N SER A 186 -7.99 -13.97 11.00
CA SER A 186 -8.66 -15.27 10.95
C SER A 186 -8.75 -15.93 12.32
N THR A 187 -9.41 -17.07 12.36
CA THR A 187 -9.34 -18.01 13.47
C THR A 187 -8.61 -19.26 12.99
N THR A 188 -7.82 -19.88 13.86
CA THR A 188 -6.94 -20.99 13.48
C THR A 188 -6.84 -21.99 14.63
N PRO A 189 -6.64 -23.30 14.37
CA PRO A 189 -6.24 -24.26 15.41
C PRO A 189 -4.72 -24.37 15.56
N LYS A 190 -3.92 -23.72 14.70
CA LYS A 190 -2.45 -23.84 14.68
C LYS A 190 -1.80 -23.25 15.92
N GLN A 191 -0.77 -23.92 16.44
CA GLN A 191 0.03 -23.38 17.54
C GLN A 191 0.91 -22.21 17.07
N GLY A 192 0.78 -21.05 17.74
CA GLY A 192 1.59 -19.86 17.49
C GLY A 192 3.10 -20.04 17.63
N PRO A 193 3.60 -20.66 18.72
CA PRO A 193 5.03 -20.78 18.99
C PRO A 193 5.85 -21.49 17.91
N ASN A 194 5.23 -22.30 17.06
CA ASN A 194 5.92 -22.94 15.93
C ASN A 194 6.24 -21.94 14.79
N ALA A 195 5.49 -20.85 14.68
CA ALA A 195 5.58 -19.91 13.57
C ALA A 195 6.18 -18.56 13.97
N HIS A 196 5.87 -18.07 15.17
CA HIS A 196 6.34 -16.78 15.65
C HIS A 196 6.40 -16.70 17.19
N TRP A 197 7.11 -15.68 17.70
CA TRP A 197 7.31 -15.46 19.13
C TRP A 197 7.03 -14.01 19.51
N PRO A 198 6.39 -13.75 20.66
CA PRO A 198 6.25 -12.41 21.21
C PRO A 198 7.60 -11.90 21.70
N TRP A 199 7.98 -10.72 21.23
CA TRP A 199 9.35 -10.20 21.32
C TRP A 199 9.44 -8.85 22.01
N GLU A 200 8.47 -7.97 21.77
CA GLU A 200 8.56 -6.58 22.23
C GLU A 200 7.21 -6.13 22.78
N CYS A 201 7.24 -5.57 24.00
CA CYS A 201 6.07 -5.03 24.68
C CYS A 201 6.05 -3.51 24.56
N ASN A 202 4.86 -2.96 24.28
CA ASN A 202 4.52 -1.56 24.35
C ASN A 202 5.44 -0.62 23.58
N SER A 203 5.84 -1.02 22.36
CA SER A 203 6.63 -0.23 21.43
C SER A 203 5.92 0.08 20.11
N ILE A 204 6.55 0.83 19.22
CA ILE A 204 5.95 1.14 17.91
C ILE A 204 5.93 -0.14 17.06
N ILE A 205 4.75 -0.54 16.58
CA ILE A 205 4.56 -1.74 15.76
C ILE A 205 3.90 -1.41 14.42
N ASN A 206 4.07 -2.28 13.43
CA ASN A 206 3.23 -2.32 12.23
C ASN A 206 2.21 -3.44 12.39
N CYS A 207 0.91 -3.13 12.32
CA CYS A 207 -0.17 -4.11 12.41
C CYS A 207 -1.12 -3.87 11.24
N GLY A 208 -1.23 -4.85 10.33
CA GLY A 208 -2.15 -4.79 9.19
C GLY A 208 -1.93 -3.56 8.31
N GLY A 209 -0.66 -3.25 8.00
CA GLY A 209 -0.30 -2.08 7.18
C GLY A 209 -0.22 -0.74 7.93
N VAL A 210 -0.66 -0.68 9.18
CA VAL A 210 -0.73 0.56 9.96
C VAL A 210 0.34 0.60 11.05
N VAL A 211 1.01 1.76 11.18
CA VAL A 211 1.89 2.03 12.31
C VAL A 211 1.03 2.35 13.53
N VAL A 212 1.21 1.59 14.62
CA VAL A 212 0.51 1.79 15.89
C VAL A 212 1.52 2.19 16.95
N ARG A 213 1.29 3.35 17.61
CA ARG A 213 2.07 3.75 18.77
C ARG A 213 1.29 3.47 20.05
N PRO A 214 2.00 3.15 21.15
CA PRO A 214 1.39 3.15 22.48
C PRO A 214 0.61 4.45 22.74
N GLY A 215 -0.64 4.32 23.19
CA GLY A 215 -1.51 5.44 23.52
C GLY A 215 -2.36 6.03 22.37
N ASP A 216 -2.16 5.59 21.12
CA ASP A 216 -3.08 5.93 20.03
C ASP A 216 -4.48 5.35 20.31
N ALA A 217 -5.55 5.99 19.83
CA ALA A 217 -6.90 5.44 19.99
C ALA A 217 -7.12 4.35 18.95
N VAL A 218 -7.62 3.21 19.40
CA VAL A 218 -7.98 2.05 18.58
C VAL A 218 -9.48 1.90 18.68
N VAL A 219 -10.19 2.14 17.58
CA VAL A 219 -11.65 2.08 17.52
C VAL A 219 -12.05 0.99 16.54
N GLY A 220 -12.93 0.09 16.95
CA GLY A 220 -13.41 -0.99 16.08
C GLY A 220 -14.93 -1.12 16.11
N ASP A 221 -15.48 -1.54 14.98
CA ASP A 221 -16.89 -1.90 14.79
C ASP A 221 -17.05 -3.04 13.77
N GLN A 222 -18.23 -3.23 13.17
CA GLN A 222 -18.46 -4.33 12.26
C GLN A 222 -17.55 -4.30 11.01
N ASP A 223 -17.08 -3.12 10.59
CA ASP A 223 -16.30 -2.90 9.38
C ASP A 223 -14.79 -3.03 9.60
N GLY A 224 -14.34 -3.17 10.84
CA GLY A 224 -12.95 -3.47 11.20
C GLY A 224 -12.41 -2.52 12.27
N VAL A 225 -11.12 -2.18 12.18
CA VAL A 225 -10.43 -1.39 13.21
C VAL A 225 -9.66 -0.23 12.60
N VAL A 226 -9.79 0.95 13.21
CA VAL A 226 -9.10 2.19 12.84
C VAL A 226 -8.22 2.66 13.98
N VAL A 227 -7.02 3.12 13.64
CA VAL A 227 -6.06 3.72 14.56
C VAL A 227 -6.09 5.23 14.38
N VAL A 228 -6.43 5.96 15.44
CA VAL A 228 -6.46 7.42 15.46
C VAL A 228 -5.25 7.91 16.25
N PRO A 229 -4.26 8.58 15.61
CA PRO A 229 -3.06 9.03 16.30
C PRO A 229 -3.38 10.02 17.41
N ALA A 230 -2.79 9.84 18.59
CA ALA A 230 -3.11 10.63 19.78
C ALA A 230 -3.00 12.15 19.56
N ALA A 231 -1.98 12.58 18.81
CA ALA A 231 -1.69 13.99 18.54
C ALA A 231 -2.78 14.73 17.73
N VAL A 232 -3.65 13.99 17.02
CA VAL A 232 -4.70 14.56 16.17
C VAL A 232 -6.10 14.11 16.55
N ALA A 233 -6.24 13.27 17.58
CA ALA A 233 -7.48 12.59 17.93
C ALA A 233 -8.67 13.54 18.15
N GLN A 234 -8.45 14.69 18.81
CA GLN A 234 -9.52 15.69 19.01
C GLN A 234 -9.99 16.29 17.69
N GLN A 235 -9.06 16.64 16.80
CA GLN A 235 -9.38 17.21 15.48
C GLN A 235 -10.11 16.20 14.60
N VAL A 236 -9.67 14.93 14.63
CA VAL A 236 -10.36 13.84 13.92
C VAL A 236 -11.79 13.68 14.44
N TYR A 237 -12.00 13.67 15.76
CA TYR A 237 -13.34 13.60 16.35
C TYR A 237 -14.22 14.76 15.89
N ASP A 238 -13.72 16.00 15.97
CA ASP A 238 -14.50 17.19 15.61
C ASP A 238 -14.94 17.15 14.13
N ILE A 239 -14.06 16.69 13.24
CA ILE A 239 -14.36 16.54 11.81
C ILE A 239 -15.37 15.40 11.60
N ALA A 240 -15.12 14.23 12.17
CA ALA A 240 -15.94 13.03 11.98
C ALA A 240 -17.36 13.23 12.55
N HIS A 241 -17.49 13.76 13.77
CA HIS A 241 -18.77 14.04 14.41
C HIS A 241 -19.58 15.09 13.64
N SER A 242 -18.90 16.13 13.13
CA SER A 242 -19.53 17.12 12.25
C SER A 242 -20.14 16.48 11.00
N ARG A 243 -19.51 15.43 10.45
CA ARG A 243 -19.98 14.79 9.22
C ARG A 243 -21.18 13.90 9.49
N GLU A 244 -21.14 13.04 10.50
CA GLU A 244 -22.29 12.21 10.88
C GLU A 244 -23.54 13.06 11.11
N THR A 245 -23.41 14.20 11.80
CA THR A 245 -24.51 15.14 12.01
C THR A 245 -25.12 15.63 10.69
N VAL A 246 -24.29 15.96 9.69
CA VAL A 246 -24.74 16.41 8.37
C VAL A 246 -25.41 15.28 7.60
N GLU A 247 -24.85 14.07 7.65
CA GLU A 247 -25.38 12.90 6.96
C GLU A 247 -26.73 12.47 7.53
N GLU A 248 -26.92 12.52 8.85
CA GLU A 248 -28.22 12.30 9.49
C GLU A 248 -29.28 13.28 8.97
N ILE A 249 -28.94 14.57 8.88
CA ILE A 249 -29.83 15.60 8.36
C ILE A 249 -30.22 15.31 6.90
N VAL A 250 -29.26 14.92 6.08
CA VAL A 250 -29.48 14.56 4.67
C VAL A 250 -30.34 13.30 4.56
N LYS A 251 -30.09 12.30 5.41
CA LYS A 251 -30.88 11.06 5.44
C LYS A 251 -32.33 11.34 5.80
N GLU A 252 -32.59 12.10 6.87
CA GLU A 252 -33.95 12.51 7.26
C GLU A 252 -34.67 13.27 6.12
N GLU A 253 -33.94 14.10 5.38
CA GLU A 253 -34.50 14.85 4.26
C GLU A 253 -34.84 13.93 3.09
N LEU A 254 -33.97 12.96 2.75
CA LEU A 254 -34.21 11.99 1.69
C LEU A 254 -35.31 10.98 2.04
N GLU A 255 -35.51 10.69 3.32
CA GLU A 255 -36.65 9.89 3.80
C GLU A 255 -37.99 10.62 3.59
N LYS A 256 -38.01 11.94 3.83
CA LYS A 256 -39.22 12.78 3.63
C LYS A 256 -39.45 13.13 2.16
N ASN A 257 -38.37 13.41 1.44
CA ASN A 257 -38.37 13.86 0.05
C ASN A 257 -37.43 12.97 -0.79
N PRO A 258 -37.90 11.78 -1.22
CA PRO A 258 -37.07 10.84 -1.96
C PRO A 258 -36.49 11.43 -3.25
N GLY A 259 -35.19 11.21 -3.46
CA GLY A 259 -34.47 11.69 -4.63
C GLY A 259 -33.03 11.16 -4.66
N PRO A 260 -32.27 11.46 -5.72
CA PRO A 260 -30.88 11.02 -5.81
C PRO A 260 -30.04 11.67 -4.69
N PRO A 261 -29.21 10.90 -3.95
CA PRO A 261 -28.36 11.45 -2.89
C PRO A 261 -27.37 12.49 -3.42
N GLY A 262 -27.01 12.44 -4.71
CA GLY A 262 -26.21 13.45 -5.41
C GLY A 262 -26.77 14.88 -5.38
N ARG A 263 -28.01 15.09 -4.90
CA ARG A 263 -28.53 16.44 -4.62
C ARG A 263 -27.79 17.11 -3.46
N TYR A 264 -27.32 16.33 -2.49
CA TYR A 264 -26.64 16.80 -1.28
C TYR A 264 -25.17 16.36 -1.23
N TYR A 265 -24.76 15.40 -2.07
CA TYR A 265 -23.40 14.87 -2.22
C TYR A 265 -22.76 15.20 -3.59
N PRO A 266 -21.42 15.28 -3.71
CA PRO A 266 -20.45 15.44 -2.64
C PRO A 266 -20.36 16.91 -2.21
N PHE A 267 -20.31 17.19 -0.91
CA PHE A 267 -20.08 18.57 -0.44
C PHE A 267 -18.57 18.86 -0.39
N VAL A 268 -17.98 19.34 -1.49
CA VAL A 268 -16.54 19.56 -1.86
C VAL A 268 -15.74 20.59 -1.01
N SER A 269 -14.44 20.36 -0.65
CA SER A 269 -13.68 20.96 0.50
C SER A 269 -13.97 22.39 0.93
N GLY A 270 -13.89 22.57 2.25
CA GLY A 270 -13.85 23.86 2.95
C GLY A 270 -15.01 23.98 3.91
N LYS A 271 -15.50 25.20 4.12
CA LYS A 271 -16.83 25.41 4.68
C LYS A 271 -17.86 25.08 3.59
N ILE A 272 -18.98 24.47 3.97
CA ILE A 272 -20.09 24.15 3.05
C ILE A 272 -20.42 25.39 2.20
N LYS A 273 -20.41 25.25 0.86
CA LYS A 273 -20.65 26.35 -0.06
C LYS A 273 -22.00 27.02 0.21
N LYS A 274 -22.01 28.34 0.37
CA LYS A 274 -23.19 29.14 0.77
C LYS A 274 -24.41 28.95 -0.16
N ASP A 275 -24.17 28.62 -1.42
CA ASP A 275 -25.16 28.45 -2.48
C ASP A 275 -25.59 26.99 -2.72
N SER A 276 -24.96 26.03 -2.03
CA SER A 276 -25.26 24.60 -2.23
C SER A 276 -26.66 24.21 -1.73
N PRO A 277 -27.30 23.20 -2.34
CA PRO A 277 -28.54 22.62 -1.82
C PRO A 277 -28.42 22.17 -0.36
N LEU A 278 -27.24 21.69 0.04
CA LEU A 278 -26.93 21.31 1.41
C LEU A 278 -26.90 22.53 2.36
N CYS A 279 -26.30 23.65 1.96
CA CYS A 279 -26.31 24.86 2.78
C CYS A 279 -27.73 25.38 3.00
N LYS A 280 -28.60 25.30 1.99
CA LYS A 280 -30.01 25.67 2.10
C LYS A 280 -30.77 24.73 3.05
N LEU A 281 -30.47 23.44 3.01
CA LEU A 281 -31.05 22.44 3.92
C LEU A 281 -30.59 22.65 5.37
N LEU A 282 -29.31 22.93 5.60
CA LEU A 282 -28.82 23.24 6.94
C LEU A 282 -29.43 24.53 7.48
N ALA A 283 -29.54 25.56 6.63
CA ALA A 283 -30.18 26.82 7.00
C ALA A 283 -31.67 26.64 7.32
N SER A 284 -32.41 25.76 6.61
CA SER A 284 -33.82 25.49 6.92
C SER A 284 -34.01 24.77 8.26
N LYS A 285 -32.97 24.08 8.77
CA LYS A 285 -32.93 23.50 10.12
C LYS A 285 -32.32 24.43 11.18
N GLY A 286 -32.01 25.68 10.83
CA GLY A 286 -31.43 26.66 11.76
C GLY A 286 -29.94 26.43 12.08
N LEU A 287 -29.23 25.65 11.27
CA LEU A 287 -27.83 25.28 11.49
C LEU A 287 -26.90 26.17 10.66
N ASP A 288 -25.81 26.63 11.30
CA ASP A 288 -24.77 27.41 10.64
C ASP A 288 -23.83 26.48 9.86
N SER A 289 -23.94 26.51 8.53
CA SER A 289 -23.11 25.73 7.60
C SER A 289 -21.61 26.01 7.73
N SER A 290 -21.21 27.12 8.38
CA SER A 290 -19.82 27.49 8.63
C SER A 290 -19.14 26.68 9.74
N LYS A 291 -19.93 25.95 10.53
CA LYS A 291 -19.47 25.06 11.62
C LYS A 291 -19.24 23.62 11.18
N TYR A 292 -19.54 23.29 9.92
CA TYR A 292 -19.46 21.93 9.39
C TYR A 292 -18.37 21.81 8.31
N TYR A 293 -17.65 20.68 8.33
CA TYR A 293 -16.56 20.37 7.39
C TYR A 293 -17.07 19.67 6.13
N SER A 294 -16.26 19.66 5.06
CA SER A 294 -16.67 19.19 3.73
C SER A 294 -15.63 18.27 3.03
N THR A 295 -16.08 17.46 2.06
CA THR A 295 -15.56 16.17 1.54
C THR A 295 -14.50 16.12 0.41
N SER A 296 -13.72 17.16 0.04
CA SER A 296 -12.59 16.88 -0.89
C SER A 296 -11.41 17.84 -0.86
N THR A 297 -10.24 17.39 -0.42
CA THR A 297 -8.94 18.09 -0.51
C THR A 297 -8.73 18.92 -1.80
N SER A 298 -8.65 20.24 -1.67
CA SER A 298 -7.96 21.10 -2.65
C SER A 298 -6.55 21.41 -2.12
N SER A 299 -5.59 20.61 -2.59
CA SER A 299 -4.12 20.78 -2.55
C SER A 299 -3.45 21.19 -1.22
N ARG A 300 -2.78 20.21 -0.57
CA ARG A 300 -1.35 20.23 -0.19
C ARG A 300 -1.05 19.01 0.72
N PHE A 301 -0.02 18.25 0.34
CA PHE A 301 0.54 17.05 1.01
C PHE A 301 -0.17 15.69 0.81
N GLY A 302 0.53 14.81 0.06
CA GLY A 302 0.73 13.39 0.39
C GLY A 302 -0.46 12.45 0.30
N GLY A 303 -0.86 12.08 -0.92
CA GLY A 303 -1.97 11.14 -1.15
C GLY A 303 -1.60 9.68 -0.84
N SER A 304 -2.38 9.07 0.06
CA SER A 304 -2.73 7.66 0.06
C SER A 304 -4.15 7.50 0.62
N SER A 305 -4.84 6.50 0.06
CA SER A 305 -5.76 5.45 0.56
C SER A 305 -6.65 5.14 -0.66
N SER A 306 -7.24 3.99 -0.91
CA SER A 306 -7.52 2.75 -0.18
C SER A 306 -8.01 1.81 -1.31
N VAL A 307 -7.57 0.57 -1.44
CA VAL A 307 -7.92 -0.60 -0.62
C VAL A 307 -9.42 -0.66 -0.33
N THR A 308 -10.16 -1.32 -1.22
CA THR A 308 -11.44 -1.95 -0.87
C THR A 308 -11.28 -3.45 -1.01
N THR A 309 -11.24 -4.11 0.15
CA THR A 309 -11.23 -5.55 0.34
C THR A 309 -12.56 -6.18 -0.08
N GLY A 310 -12.50 -7.15 -0.99
CA GLY A 310 -13.51 -8.18 -1.16
C GLY A 310 -12.86 -9.56 -1.01
N ILE A 311 -12.83 -10.10 0.22
CA ILE A 311 -12.46 -11.50 0.47
C ILE A 311 -13.71 -12.25 0.89
N ARG A 312 -14.08 -13.26 0.11
CA ARG A 312 -14.38 -14.67 0.47
C ARG A 312 -15.22 -15.26 -0.67
N GLY A 313 -14.94 -16.44 -1.17
CA GLY A 313 -13.95 -17.44 -0.81
C GLY A 313 -14.04 -18.57 -1.83
N GLY A 314 -12.89 -19.16 -2.15
CA GLY A 314 -12.83 -20.36 -2.97
C GLY A 314 -13.45 -21.55 -2.26
N ALA A 315 -14.23 -22.32 -3.01
CA ALA A 315 -14.35 -23.74 -2.80
C ALA A 315 -13.63 -24.44 -3.97
N PHE A 316 -12.63 -25.23 -3.60
CA PHE A 316 -11.94 -26.16 -4.47
C PHE A 316 -12.93 -27.11 -5.16
N GLY A 317 -12.68 -27.36 -6.44
CA GLY A 317 -13.04 -28.62 -7.09
C GLY A 317 -14.45 -28.70 -7.68
N ALA A 318 -14.57 -28.35 -8.96
CA ALA A 318 -15.28 -29.19 -9.94
C ALA A 318 -15.01 -28.63 -11.35
N ARG A 319 -14.42 -29.46 -12.22
CA ARG A 319 -14.51 -29.25 -13.67
C ARG A 319 -15.99 -29.16 -14.04
N ARG A 320 -16.43 -28.03 -14.56
CA ARG A 320 -17.66 -27.93 -15.36
C ARG A 320 -17.36 -27.15 -16.62
N ASN A 321 -17.32 -27.87 -17.73
CA ASN A 321 -17.54 -27.31 -19.05
C ASN A 321 -18.91 -26.62 -19.02
N PHE A 322 -18.92 -25.29 -19.07
CA PHE A 322 -20.07 -24.56 -19.58
C PHE A 322 -19.73 -24.13 -21.00
N SER A 323 -20.57 -24.61 -21.91
CA SER A 323 -20.53 -24.30 -23.33
C SER A 323 -20.60 -22.80 -23.55
N SER A 324 -19.71 -22.35 -24.43
CA SER A 324 -19.79 -21.11 -25.20
C SER A 324 -21.21 -20.79 -25.67
N SER A 325 -21.69 -19.59 -25.35
CA SER A 325 -22.10 -18.60 -26.36
C SER A 325 -22.69 -17.33 -25.70
N ALA A 326 -22.27 -16.16 -26.22
CA ALA A 326 -22.91 -14.84 -26.13
C ALA A 326 -22.36 -13.76 -25.17
N ALA A 327 -21.02 -13.64 -25.07
CA ALA A 327 -20.34 -12.38 -24.70
C ALA A 327 -18.98 -12.33 -25.41
N GLY A 328 -18.90 -12.42 -26.74
CA GLY A 328 -19.31 -11.39 -27.70
C GLY A 328 -18.02 -10.77 -28.25
N ASP A 329 -17.74 -10.97 -29.54
CA ASP A 329 -16.51 -10.67 -30.32
C ASP A 329 -15.90 -9.24 -30.21
N ARG A 330 -16.43 -8.39 -29.34
CA ARG A 330 -16.01 -7.00 -29.21
C ARG A 330 -14.52 -6.92 -28.81
N HIS A 331 -13.75 -6.24 -29.64
CA HIS A 331 -12.28 -6.08 -29.54
C HIS A 331 -11.45 -7.36 -29.66
N MET A 332 -12.05 -8.48 -30.09
CA MET A 332 -11.29 -9.70 -30.38
C MET A 332 -10.29 -9.43 -31.50
N ARG A 333 -9.00 -9.70 -31.24
CA ARG A 333 -7.92 -9.63 -32.23
C ARG A 333 -7.35 -11.02 -32.50
N THR A 334 -6.55 -11.14 -33.55
CA THR A 334 -5.80 -12.35 -33.82
C THR A 334 -4.52 -12.39 -32.99
N LYS A 335 -3.98 -13.59 -32.76
CA LYS A 335 -2.66 -13.76 -32.13
C LYS A 335 -1.56 -13.04 -32.92
N ALA A 336 -1.67 -13.02 -34.25
CA ALA A 336 -0.75 -12.30 -35.14
C ALA A 336 -0.77 -10.78 -34.87
N ASP A 337 -1.94 -10.19 -34.62
CA ASP A 337 -2.05 -8.76 -34.27
C ASP A 337 -1.31 -8.44 -32.96
N MET A 338 -1.45 -9.29 -31.94
CA MET A 338 -0.73 -9.13 -30.67
C MET A 338 0.78 -9.22 -30.86
N ASP A 339 1.22 -10.20 -31.67
CA ASP A 339 2.64 -10.42 -31.94
C ASP A 339 3.23 -9.27 -32.77
N GLU A 340 2.49 -8.74 -33.74
CA GLU A 340 2.87 -7.53 -34.50
C GLU A 340 3.07 -6.34 -33.58
N VAL A 341 2.09 -6.03 -32.73
CA VAL A 341 2.16 -4.87 -31.81
C VAL A 341 3.31 -5.05 -30.82
N SER A 342 3.43 -6.23 -30.21
CA SER A 342 4.51 -6.53 -29.27
C SER A 342 5.88 -6.43 -29.94
N LYS A 343 6.02 -6.94 -31.17
CA LYS A 343 7.26 -6.86 -31.93
C LYS A 343 7.60 -5.42 -32.29
N PHE A 344 6.63 -4.63 -32.76
CA PHE A 344 6.83 -3.23 -33.11
C PHE A 344 7.36 -2.43 -31.92
N ILE A 345 6.81 -2.65 -30.71
CA ILE A 345 7.29 -2.01 -29.49
C ILE A 345 8.73 -2.42 -29.16
N THR A 346 9.09 -3.69 -29.34
CA THR A 346 10.46 -4.17 -29.07
C THR A 346 11.47 -3.90 -30.18
N ASP A 347 11.02 -3.60 -31.40
CA ASP A 347 11.88 -3.15 -32.49
C ASP A 347 12.24 -1.67 -32.28
N TRP A 348 11.23 -0.82 -32.07
CA TRP A 348 11.46 0.62 -31.88
C TRP A 348 11.98 0.99 -30.50
N ARG A 349 11.74 0.17 -29.46
CA ARG A 349 12.32 0.25 -28.11
C ARG A 349 12.15 1.53 -27.31
N ALA A 350 11.60 2.60 -27.85
CA ALA A 350 11.36 3.85 -27.14
C ALA A 350 9.88 4.24 -27.27
N THR A 351 9.19 4.25 -26.13
CA THR A 351 7.81 4.70 -26.02
C THR A 351 7.79 6.10 -25.42
N ALA A 352 7.16 7.04 -26.11
CA ALA A 352 6.85 8.37 -25.60
C ALA A 352 5.59 8.29 -24.73
N VAL A 353 5.74 8.41 -23.41
CA VAL A 353 4.65 8.27 -22.44
C VAL A 353 4.23 9.65 -21.94
N LEU A 354 3.13 10.17 -22.47
CA LEU A 354 2.69 11.53 -22.17
C LEU A 354 1.68 11.57 -21.02
N ARG A 355 2.02 12.38 -20.03
CA ARG A 355 1.11 12.86 -18.99
C ARG A 355 1.21 14.36 -18.90
N THR A 356 0.09 15.06 -19.04
CA THR A 356 0.03 16.51 -18.86
C THR A 356 -1.30 16.92 -18.25
N PRO A 357 -1.34 17.95 -17.37
CA PRO A 357 -2.60 18.46 -16.83
C PRO A 357 -3.41 19.29 -17.83
N THR A 358 -2.86 19.58 -19.02
CA THR A 358 -3.50 20.46 -20.01
C THR A 358 -3.71 19.76 -21.35
N GLU A 359 -4.96 19.66 -21.79
CA GLU A 359 -5.32 19.03 -23.07
C GLU A 359 -4.62 19.70 -24.26
N ALA A 360 -4.59 21.03 -24.31
CA ALA A 360 -4.03 21.80 -25.43
C ALA A 360 -2.52 21.56 -25.66
N ALA A 361 -1.79 21.21 -24.60
CA ALA A 361 -0.36 20.90 -24.71
C ALA A 361 -0.09 19.47 -25.18
N ALA A 362 -1.07 18.57 -25.08
CA ALA A 362 -0.85 17.15 -25.30
C ALA A 362 -0.40 16.86 -26.73
N SER A 363 -1.08 17.44 -27.72
CA SER A 363 -0.73 17.24 -29.13
C SER A 363 0.64 17.83 -29.48
N LYS A 364 0.90 19.08 -29.08
CA LYS A 364 2.17 19.76 -29.39
C LYS A 364 3.38 19.04 -28.77
N ALA A 365 3.25 18.56 -27.53
CA ALA A 365 4.31 17.79 -26.88
C ALA A 365 4.55 16.45 -27.58
N MET A 366 3.48 15.70 -27.90
CA MET A 366 3.62 14.41 -28.59
C MET A 366 4.18 14.58 -30.00
N ASP A 367 3.75 15.60 -30.74
CA ASP A 367 4.27 15.93 -32.06
C ASP A 367 5.77 16.21 -32.02
N ALA A 368 6.24 16.99 -31.03
CA ALA A 368 7.67 17.22 -30.83
C ALA A 368 8.48 15.92 -30.67
N ALA A 369 7.93 14.89 -30.01
CA ALA A 369 8.58 13.59 -29.88
C ALA A 369 8.49 12.76 -31.18
N ILE A 370 7.36 12.78 -31.87
CA ILE A 370 7.16 12.07 -33.15
C ILE A 370 8.06 12.64 -34.24
N ASP A 371 8.15 13.96 -34.35
CA ASP A 371 8.99 14.67 -35.32
C ASP A 371 10.48 14.35 -35.11
N ALA A 372 10.87 14.03 -33.88
CA ALA A 372 12.21 13.58 -33.53
C ALA A 372 12.47 12.09 -33.80
N GLY A 373 11.44 11.31 -34.13
CA GLY A 373 11.57 9.91 -34.54
C GLY A 373 10.89 8.87 -33.64
N PHE A 374 10.18 9.27 -32.57
CA PHE A 374 9.40 8.30 -31.80
C PHE A 374 8.27 7.70 -32.64
N LYS A 375 8.15 6.36 -32.60
CA LYS A 375 7.12 5.61 -33.32
C LYS A 375 6.09 4.94 -32.40
N VAL A 376 6.36 4.87 -31.09
CA VAL A 376 5.46 4.29 -30.11
C VAL A 376 5.05 5.38 -29.13
N CYS A 377 3.74 5.63 -29.01
CA CYS A 377 3.17 6.70 -28.20
C CYS A 377 2.15 6.13 -27.21
N GLU A 378 2.23 6.56 -25.96
CA GLU A 378 1.27 6.23 -24.90
C GLU A 378 0.67 7.54 -24.37
N PHE A 379 -0.65 7.73 -24.57
CA PHE A 379 -1.39 8.76 -23.86
C PHE A 379 -1.98 8.18 -22.59
N THR A 380 -1.82 8.87 -21.47
CA THR A 380 -2.30 8.39 -20.17
C THR A 380 -3.69 8.93 -19.85
N LEU A 381 -4.60 8.11 -19.31
CA LEU A 381 -5.95 8.52 -18.88
C LEU A 381 -5.98 9.63 -17.82
N THR A 382 -4.83 9.89 -17.18
CA THR A 382 -4.59 11.05 -16.33
C THR A 382 -4.46 12.38 -17.08
N THR A 383 -4.40 12.35 -18.42
CA THR A 383 -4.35 13.53 -19.29
C THR A 383 -5.76 13.88 -19.74
N PRO A 384 -6.24 15.13 -19.54
CA PRO A 384 -7.53 15.55 -20.07
C PRO A 384 -7.60 15.36 -21.59
N GLY A 385 -8.72 14.83 -22.09
CA GLY A 385 -8.91 14.54 -23.53
C GLY A 385 -8.10 13.34 -24.05
N CYS A 386 -7.56 12.48 -23.18
CA CYS A 386 -6.71 11.34 -23.58
C CYS A 386 -7.30 10.48 -24.70
N LEU A 387 -8.58 10.08 -24.60
CA LEU A 387 -9.21 9.20 -25.60
C LEU A 387 -9.38 9.90 -26.96
N ASP A 388 -9.66 11.20 -26.96
CA ASP A 388 -9.72 11.99 -28.20
C ASP A 388 -8.35 12.06 -28.87
N ARG A 389 -7.27 12.22 -28.09
CA ARG A 389 -5.90 12.17 -28.60
C ARG A 389 -5.53 10.78 -29.12
N VAL A 390 -5.95 9.70 -28.45
CA VAL A 390 -5.76 8.33 -28.96
C VAL A 390 -6.43 8.18 -30.33
N ALA A 391 -7.70 8.60 -30.46
CA ALA A 391 -8.48 8.52 -31.69
C ALA A 391 -7.94 9.41 -32.82
N GLU A 392 -7.30 10.53 -32.48
CA GLU A 392 -6.61 11.41 -33.41
C GLU A 392 -5.30 10.79 -33.91
N TYR A 393 -4.43 10.33 -33.00
CA TYR A 393 -3.07 9.92 -33.33
C TYR A 393 -3.00 8.52 -33.94
N THR A 394 -3.97 7.64 -33.68
CA THR A 394 -4.03 6.32 -34.35
C THR A 394 -4.22 6.43 -35.87
N LYS A 395 -4.58 7.61 -36.39
CA LYS A 395 -4.70 7.88 -37.83
C LYS A 395 -3.36 8.26 -38.48
N LYS A 396 -2.31 8.55 -37.69
CA LYS A 396 -0.99 8.92 -38.22
C LYS A 396 -0.26 7.66 -38.71
N GLU A 397 0.16 7.66 -39.98
CA GLU A 397 0.89 6.53 -40.55
C GLU A 397 2.24 6.30 -39.84
N GLY A 398 2.56 5.03 -39.59
CA GLY A 398 3.81 4.63 -38.95
C GLY A 398 3.90 4.91 -37.44
N ILE A 399 2.83 5.38 -36.80
CA ILE A 399 2.79 5.63 -35.36
C ILE A 399 1.89 4.60 -34.67
N MET A 400 2.45 3.89 -33.70
CA MET A 400 1.74 2.95 -32.83
C MET A 400 1.28 3.67 -31.57
N VAL A 401 -0.04 3.73 -31.35
CA VAL A 401 -0.63 4.45 -30.21
C VAL A 401 -1.29 3.48 -29.23
N GLY A 402 -0.98 3.65 -27.95
CA GLY A 402 -1.62 2.95 -26.85
C GLY A 402 -2.21 3.90 -25.82
N CYS A 403 -2.93 3.32 -24.87
CA CYS A 403 -3.54 4.05 -23.76
C CYS A 403 -2.96 3.55 -22.43
N GLY A 404 -2.52 4.48 -21.60
CA GLY A 404 -1.90 4.25 -20.31
C GLY A 404 -2.77 4.67 -19.13
N THR A 405 -2.39 4.22 -17.94
CA THR A 405 -3.18 4.42 -16.70
C THR A 405 -4.58 3.78 -16.77
N VAL A 406 -4.70 2.65 -17.47
CA VAL A 406 -5.92 1.84 -17.46
C VAL A 406 -6.00 1.09 -16.13
N MET A 407 -7.09 1.24 -15.38
CA MET A 407 -7.23 0.68 -14.03
C MET A 407 -8.37 -0.34 -13.89
N CYS A 408 -9.23 -0.47 -14.90
CA CYS A 408 -10.32 -1.46 -14.95
C CYS A 408 -10.64 -1.85 -16.41
N ILE A 409 -11.55 -2.81 -16.60
CA ILE A 409 -11.95 -3.30 -17.93
C ILE A 409 -12.67 -2.21 -18.73
N GLU A 410 -13.50 -1.39 -18.09
CA GLU A 410 -14.23 -0.30 -18.76
C GLU A 410 -13.29 0.75 -19.36
N ASP A 411 -12.16 1.03 -18.70
CA ASP A 411 -11.12 1.90 -19.23
C ASP A 411 -10.44 1.29 -20.46
N ALA A 412 -10.18 -0.04 -20.42
CA ALA A 412 -9.61 -0.76 -21.53
C ALA A 412 -10.56 -0.74 -22.74
N GLU A 413 -11.86 -1.00 -22.54
CA GLU A 413 -12.87 -0.93 -23.59
C GLU A 413 -12.92 0.44 -24.24
N LYS A 414 -12.98 1.52 -23.44
CA LYS A 414 -12.98 2.90 -23.97
C LYS A 414 -11.69 3.22 -24.75
N ALA A 415 -10.54 2.75 -24.28
CA ALA A 415 -9.28 2.92 -24.99
C ALA A 415 -9.29 2.17 -26.33
N MET A 416 -9.81 0.95 -26.36
CA MET A 416 -9.93 0.16 -27.58
C MET A 416 -10.96 0.74 -28.55
N ASP A 417 -12.08 1.27 -28.07
CA ASP A 417 -13.08 2.02 -28.85
C ASP A 417 -12.44 3.27 -29.50
N ALA A 418 -11.55 3.96 -28.79
CA ALA A 418 -10.78 5.08 -29.32
C ALA A 418 -9.69 4.67 -30.34
N GLY A 419 -9.44 3.37 -30.51
CA GLY A 419 -8.48 2.85 -31.49
C GLY A 419 -7.10 2.50 -30.93
N ALA A 420 -6.92 2.45 -29.61
CA ALA A 420 -5.66 2.02 -29.01
C ALA A 420 -5.23 0.63 -29.54
N ARG A 421 -3.92 0.48 -29.79
CA ARG A 421 -3.29 -0.77 -30.24
C ARG A 421 -2.74 -1.60 -29.09
N PHE A 422 -2.43 -0.97 -27.96
CA PHE A 422 -1.98 -1.62 -26.73
C PHE A 422 -2.48 -0.89 -25.49
N ILE A 423 -2.55 -1.61 -24.37
CA ILE A 423 -3.03 -1.14 -23.07
C ILE A 423 -1.87 -1.15 -22.07
N VAL A 424 -1.75 -0.08 -21.27
CA VAL A 424 -0.71 0.07 -20.25
C VAL A 424 -1.34 0.47 -18.92
N MET A 425 -0.82 -0.09 -17.83
CA MET A 425 -1.24 0.19 -16.46
C MET A 425 -0.01 0.43 -15.57
N PRO A 426 -0.10 1.30 -14.54
CA PRO A 426 1.03 1.61 -13.67
C PRO A 426 1.36 0.50 -12.68
N CYS A 427 0.41 -0.40 -12.39
CA CYS A 427 0.56 -1.56 -11.52
C CYS A 427 -0.12 -2.78 -12.16
N LEU A 428 -0.04 -3.95 -11.52
CA LEU A 428 -0.61 -5.19 -12.05
C LEU A 428 -2.11 -5.26 -11.70
N VAL A 429 -2.96 -5.06 -12.70
CA VAL A 429 -4.42 -5.24 -12.61
C VAL A 429 -4.80 -6.55 -13.31
N GLU A 430 -4.85 -7.65 -12.56
CA GLU A 430 -4.94 -9.01 -13.12
C GLU A 430 -6.16 -9.24 -14.02
N GLU A 431 -7.31 -8.65 -13.69
CA GLU A 431 -8.55 -8.77 -14.47
C GLU A 431 -8.41 -8.14 -15.85
N VAL A 432 -7.75 -6.97 -15.96
CA VAL A 432 -7.50 -6.31 -17.25
C VAL A 432 -6.49 -7.10 -18.07
N VAL A 433 -5.44 -7.64 -17.44
CA VAL A 433 -4.47 -8.50 -18.15
C VAL A 433 -5.15 -9.73 -18.73
N SER A 434 -5.99 -10.41 -17.94
CA SER A 434 -6.71 -11.60 -18.37
C SER A 434 -7.70 -11.28 -19.49
N TRP A 435 -8.45 -10.18 -19.35
CA TRP A 435 -9.40 -9.71 -20.36
C TRP A 435 -8.71 -9.37 -21.69
N CYS A 436 -7.54 -8.73 -21.64
CA CYS A 436 -6.73 -8.44 -22.83
C CYS A 436 -6.17 -9.73 -23.45
N ALA A 437 -5.67 -10.66 -22.63
CA ALA A 437 -5.09 -11.92 -23.11
C ALA A 437 -6.13 -12.78 -23.85
N GLU A 438 -7.34 -12.90 -23.31
CA GLU A 438 -8.47 -13.58 -23.97
C GLU A 438 -8.83 -12.98 -25.33
N ARG A 439 -8.50 -11.69 -25.54
CA ARG A 439 -8.80 -10.93 -26.76
C ARG A 439 -7.61 -10.71 -27.68
N ASN A 440 -6.44 -11.30 -27.37
CA ASN A 440 -5.18 -11.03 -28.06
C ASN A 440 -4.86 -9.52 -28.16
N ILE A 441 -5.14 -8.75 -27.11
CA ILE A 441 -4.77 -7.35 -27.00
C ILE A 441 -3.42 -7.28 -26.29
N THR A 442 -2.44 -6.56 -26.87
CA THR A 442 -1.15 -6.34 -26.22
C THR A 442 -1.34 -5.51 -24.95
N CYS A 443 -1.14 -6.13 -23.80
CA CYS A 443 -1.23 -5.50 -22.49
C CYS A 443 0.16 -5.43 -21.83
N ILE A 444 0.49 -4.28 -21.24
CA ILE A 444 1.78 -3.99 -20.61
C ILE A 444 1.55 -3.57 -19.16
N PRO A 445 1.37 -4.54 -18.23
CA PRO A 445 1.13 -4.26 -16.83
C PRO A 445 2.37 -3.77 -16.09
N GLY A 446 2.16 -2.82 -15.16
CA GLY A 446 3.20 -2.31 -14.28
C GLY A 446 3.51 -3.28 -13.14
N CYS A 447 4.79 -3.46 -12.83
CA CYS A 447 5.28 -4.38 -11.81
C CYS A 447 6.49 -3.73 -11.10
N GLY A 448 6.62 -3.96 -9.79
CA GLY A 448 7.76 -3.52 -8.99
C GLY A 448 8.75 -4.65 -8.65
N THR A 449 8.32 -5.91 -8.72
CA THR A 449 9.08 -7.08 -8.26
C THR A 449 9.17 -8.21 -9.30
N PRO A 450 10.16 -9.13 -9.21
CA PRO A 450 10.23 -10.28 -10.11
C PRO A 450 9.00 -11.20 -10.05
N SER A 451 8.38 -11.33 -8.87
CA SER A 451 7.16 -12.12 -8.68
C SER A 451 5.98 -11.54 -9.45
N GLU A 452 5.80 -10.21 -9.42
CA GLU A 452 4.74 -9.53 -10.18
C GLU A 452 5.00 -9.61 -11.69
N LEU A 453 6.25 -9.44 -12.13
CA LEU A 453 6.62 -9.60 -13.54
C LEU A 453 6.28 -11.01 -14.05
N TYR A 454 6.62 -12.04 -13.27
CA TYR A 454 6.29 -13.42 -13.61
C TYR A 454 4.78 -13.68 -13.58
N ARG A 455 4.05 -13.09 -12.62
CA ARG A 455 2.60 -13.18 -12.54
C ARG A 455 1.92 -12.57 -13.77
N ALA A 456 2.34 -11.38 -14.19
CA ALA A 456 1.86 -10.74 -15.42
C ALA A 456 2.08 -11.60 -16.66
N TYR A 457 3.28 -12.17 -16.82
CA TYR A 457 3.59 -13.10 -17.90
C TYR A 457 2.67 -14.32 -17.89
N ARG A 458 2.43 -14.91 -16.72
CA ARG A 458 1.55 -16.08 -16.54
C ARG A 458 0.07 -15.78 -16.87
N LEU A 459 -0.36 -14.54 -16.70
CA LEU A 459 -1.70 -14.07 -17.07
C LEU A 459 -1.82 -13.74 -18.56
N GLY A 460 -0.72 -13.82 -19.33
CA GLY A 460 -0.72 -13.63 -20.78
C GLY A 460 -0.23 -12.27 -21.27
N ALA A 461 0.30 -11.41 -20.39
CA ALA A 461 0.91 -10.16 -20.82
C ALA A 461 2.18 -10.42 -21.65
N PRO A 462 2.28 -9.90 -22.89
CA PRO A 462 3.46 -10.10 -23.73
C PRO A 462 4.66 -9.24 -23.31
N ILE A 463 4.46 -8.14 -22.59
CA ILE A 463 5.49 -7.20 -22.13
C ILE A 463 5.17 -6.81 -20.70
N GLN A 464 6.18 -6.64 -19.84
CA GLN A 464 6.01 -6.26 -18.44
C GLN A 464 6.70 -4.92 -18.16
N LYS A 465 5.92 -3.93 -17.72
CA LYS A 465 6.44 -2.60 -17.36
C LYS A 465 7.03 -2.66 -15.96
N VAL A 466 8.27 -2.21 -15.80
CA VAL A 466 8.87 -2.00 -14.48
C VAL A 466 8.59 -0.56 -14.08
N PHE A 467 7.74 -0.39 -13.06
CA PHE A 467 7.28 0.91 -12.61
C PHE A 467 7.14 0.95 -11.07
N PRO A 468 7.69 1.99 -10.41
CA PRO A 468 8.53 3.04 -10.97
C PRO A 468 9.93 2.51 -11.32
N GLY A 469 10.39 2.76 -12.55
CA GLY A 469 11.69 2.28 -13.06
C GLY A 469 12.91 2.78 -12.27
N VAL A 470 12.82 3.96 -11.64
CA VAL A 470 13.87 4.56 -10.79
C VAL A 470 14.32 3.63 -9.65
N ALA A 471 13.44 2.79 -9.13
CA ALA A 471 13.73 2.02 -7.91
C ALA A 471 14.76 0.90 -8.13
N ASN A 472 14.98 0.50 -9.39
CA ASN A 472 15.65 -0.76 -9.71
C ASN A 472 16.95 -0.55 -10.51
N GLY A 473 17.03 0.43 -11.42
CA GLY A 473 18.25 0.70 -12.19
C GLY A 473 18.63 -0.41 -13.20
N PRO A 474 19.64 -0.19 -14.07
CA PRO A 474 20.04 -1.17 -15.09
C PRO A 474 20.50 -2.52 -14.52
N MET A 475 21.22 -2.52 -13.39
CA MET A 475 21.75 -3.76 -12.80
C MET A 475 20.67 -4.70 -12.27
N TRP A 476 19.56 -4.17 -11.77
CA TRP A 476 18.42 -5.00 -11.39
C TRP A 476 17.75 -5.62 -12.61
N ILE A 477 17.62 -4.87 -13.71
CA ILE A 477 17.10 -5.42 -14.97
C ILE A 477 18.00 -6.55 -15.46
N LYS A 478 19.32 -6.39 -15.39
CA LYS A 478 20.26 -7.47 -15.71
C LYS A 478 20.03 -8.71 -14.86
N ALA A 479 19.86 -8.55 -13.55
CA ALA A 479 19.62 -9.68 -12.65
C ALA A 479 18.30 -10.39 -12.94
N VAL A 480 17.22 -9.63 -13.16
CA VAL A 480 15.89 -10.18 -13.45
C VAL A 480 15.85 -10.84 -14.82
N SER A 481 16.31 -10.18 -15.88
CA SER A 481 16.31 -10.73 -17.24
C SER A 481 17.20 -11.98 -17.34
N ALA A 482 18.29 -12.07 -16.56
CA ALA A 482 19.11 -13.27 -16.49
C ALA A 482 18.38 -14.45 -15.81
N ALA A 483 17.61 -14.19 -14.76
CA ALA A 483 16.87 -15.22 -14.03
C ALA A 483 15.56 -15.63 -14.74
N LEU A 484 14.93 -14.70 -15.45
CA LEU A 484 13.61 -14.84 -16.07
C LEU A 484 13.67 -14.44 -17.56
N PRO A 485 14.39 -15.21 -18.40
CA PRO A 485 14.66 -14.84 -19.79
C PRO A 485 13.42 -14.87 -20.71
N MET A 486 12.29 -15.41 -20.24
CA MET A 486 11.03 -15.40 -20.98
C MET A 486 10.31 -14.05 -20.93
N LEU A 487 10.67 -13.17 -19.99
CA LEU A 487 10.03 -11.86 -19.82
C LEU A 487 10.49 -10.88 -20.90
N LYS A 488 9.59 -9.95 -21.26
CA LYS A 488 9.95 -8.79 -22.08
C LYS A 488 9.80 -7.55 -21.23
N VAL A 489 10.91 -7.08 -20.68
CA VAL A 489 10.88 -6.04 -19.64
C VAL A 489 10.94 -4.65 -20.26
N ASN A 490 10.05 -3.75 -19.80
CA ASN A 490 9.97 -2.35 -20.17
C ASN A 490 10.14 -1.43 -18.95
N PRO A 491 11.35 -0.95 -18.63
CA PRO A 491 11.54 0.08 -17.62
C PRO A 491 10.87 1.39 -18.03
N THR A 492 10.04 1.95 -17.15
CA THR A 492 9.36 3.24 -17.36
C THR A 492 9.40 4.09 -16.10
N SER A 493 9.59 5.41 -16.25
CA SER A 493 9.74 6.39 -15.15
C SER A 493 11.05 6.21 -14.38
N GLY A 494 12.06 7.05 -14.69
CA GLY A 494 13.43 6.89 -14.18
C GLY A 494 14.46 6.42 -15.21
N VAL A 495 14.05 6.37 -16.47
CA VAL A 495 14.95 6.16 -17.61
C VAL A 495 15.40 7.53 -18.09
N GLU A 496 16.57 7.94 -17.63
CA GLU A 496 17.18 9.20 -18.04
C GLU A 496 17.86 9.06 -19.41
N ILE A 497 18.02 10.18 -20.13
CA ILE A 497 18.56 10.19 -21.50
C ILE A 497 19.96 9.55 -21.58
N ASP A 498 20.77 9.75 -20.54
CA ASP A 498 22.14 9.26 -20.41
C ASP A 498 22.22 7.79 -19.98
N THR A 499 21.25 7.30 -19.21
CA THR A 499 21.20 5.92 -18.70
C THR A 499 20.35 4.98 -19.54
N ALA A 500 19.53 5.50 -20.48
CA ALA A 500 18.62 4.71 -21.31
C ALA A 500 19.28 3.51 -22.00
N VAL A 501 20.45 3.72 -22.61
CA VAL A 501 21.19 2.68 -23.32
C VAL A 501 21.68 1.57 -22.36
N ASP A 502 21.98 1.91 -21.11
CA ASP A 502 22.45 0.93 -20.12
C ASP A 502 21.36 -0.07 -19.74
N TYR A 503 20.11 0.39 -19.64
CA TYR A 503 18.95 -0.50 -19.45
C TYR A 503 18.82 -1.52 -20.59
N LEU A 504 18.98 -1.08 -21.85
CA LEU A 504 18.92 -1.96 -23.02
C LEU A 504 20.07 -2.96 -23.04
N LYS A 505 21.30 -2.51 -22.76
CA LYS A 505 22.47 -3.40 -22.60
C LYS A 505 22.29 -4.40 -21.46
N CYS A 506 21.51 -4.06 -20.44
CA CYS A 506 21.18 -4.94 -19.32
C CYS A 506 19.97 -5.86 -19.60
N GLY A 507 19.43 -5.88 -20.82
CA GLY A 507 18.39 -6.83 -21.21
C GLY A 507 16.96 -6.30 -21.10
N ALA A 508 16.77 -4.98 -21.02
CA ALA A 508 15.46 -4.39 -21.30
C ALA A 508 15.10 -4.56 -22.79
N ASN A 509 13.84 -4.88 -23.08
CA ASN A 509 13.36 -5.08 -24.44
C ASN A 509 12.84 -3.80 -25.07
N SER A 510 12.39 -2.85 -24.25
CA SER A 510 11.97 -1.52 -24.64
C SER A 510 12.00 -0.60 -23.41
N LEU A 511 11.81 0.71 -23.60
CA LEU A 511 11.87 1.74 -22.58
C LEU A 511 10.66 2.67 -22.68
N GLY A 512 10.16 3.16 -21.55
CA GLY A 512 9.14 4.20 -21.49
C GLY A 512 9.70 5.51 -20.95
N PHE A 513 9.60 6.57 -21.77
CA PHE A 513 10.09 7.90 -21.43
C PHE A 513 8.93 8.80 -21.00
N VAL A 514 8.95 9.23 -19.74
CA VAL A 514 7.91 10.07 -19.11
C VAL A 514 8.46 11.49 -18.92
N ALA A 515 8.61 11.98 -17.68
CA ALA A 515 9.20 13.28 -17.37
C ALA A 515 10.60 13.51 -17.98
N PRO A 516 11.49 12.50 -18.09
CA PRO A 516 12.76 12.65 -18.79
C PRO A 516 12.64 12.93 -20.29
N LEU A 517 11.46 12.82 -20.90
CA LEU A 517 11.18 13.30 -22.25
C LEU A 517 10.30 14.55 -22.21
N PHE A 518 9.25 14.49 -21.38
CA PHE A 518 8.19 15.47 -21.22
C PHE A 518 8.35 16.25 -19.91
N ASP A 519 9.32 17.16 -19.85
CA ASP A 519 9.52 17.99 -18.65
C ASP A 519 8.26 18.84 -18.37
N PRO A 520 7.67 18.77 -17.16
CA PRO A 520 6.44 19.50 -16.86
C PRO A 520 6.55 21.03 -16.94
N VAL A 521 7.73 21.59 -16.67
CA VAL A 521 7.98 23.03 -16.75
C VAL A 521 8.07 23.47 -18.21
N GLU A 522 8.74 22.70 -19.05
CA GLU A 522 8.83 22.96 -20.50
C GLU A 522 7.47 22.86 -21.17
N ILE A 523 6.66 21.85 -20.80
CA ILE A 523 5.27 21.72 -21.27
C ILE A 523 4.46 22.96 -20.88
N LYS A 524 4.57 23.40 -19.62
CA LYS A 524 3.84 24.58 -19.13
C LYS A 524 4.26 25.86 -19.85
N ASN A 525 5.53 25.98 -20.22
CA ASN A 525 6.09 27.14 -20.89
C ASN A 525 6.01 27.06 -22.42
N GLU A 526 5.38 26.01 -22.97
CA GLU A 526 5.28 25.75 -24.40
C GLU A 526 6.63 25.63 -25.13
N GLU A 527 7.65 25.10 -24.46
CA GLU A 527 9.02 24.98 -24.99
C GLU A 527 9.21 23.70 -25.82
N TRP A 528 8.41 23.52 -26.88
CA TRP A 528 8.36 22.30 -27.70
C TRP A 528 9.69 21.95 -28.36
N ASP A 529 10.47 22.95 -28.76
CA ASP A 529 11.80 22.76 -29.36
C ASP A 529 12.77 22.05 -28.40
N LYS A 530 12.65 22.29 -27.09
CA LYS A 530 13.47 21.60 -26.08
C LYS A 530 13.08 20.14 -25.94
N ILE A 531 11.78 19.85 -25.96
CA ILE A 531 11.26 18.47 -25.97
C ILE A 531 11.73 17.74 -27.23
N ASN A 532 11.64 18.38 -28.41
CA ASN A 532 12.13 17.80 -29.66
C ASN A 532 13.65 17.54 -29.62
N ALA A 533 14.46 18.53 -29.22
CA ALA A 533 15.91 18.37 -29.11
C ALA A 533 16.30 17.22 -28.16
N ARG A 534 15.53 17.07 -27.07
CA ARG A 534 15.69 15.96 -26.14
C ARG A 534 15.32 14.61 -26.76
N ALA A 535 14.19 14.55 -27.46
CA ALA A 535 13.72 13.36 -28.16
C ALA A 535 14.73 12.93 -29.24
N VAL A 536 15.29 13.87 -30.01
CA VAL A 536 16.34 13.59 -31.01
C VAL A 536 17.54 12.94 -30.35
N LYS A 537 17.97 13.45 -29.19
CA LYS A 537 19.09 12.87 -28.43
C LYS A 537 18.78 11.45 -27.95
N ILE A 538 17.57 11.19 -27.45
CA ILE A 538 17.15 9.84 -27.02
C ILE A 538 17.18 8.86 -28.19
N ILE A 539 16.53 9.19 -29.31
CA ILE A 539 16.49 8.35 -30.51
C ILE A 539 17.91 8.08 -31.00
N LYS A 540 18.72 9.13 -31.18
CA LYS A 540 20.12 9.00 -31.61
C LYS A 540 20.92 8.07 -30.71
N ASN A 541 20.82 8.21 -29.38
CA ASN A 541 21.55 7.36 -28.44
C ASN A 541 21.18 5.87 -28.58
N ILE A 542 19.89 5.57 -28.80
CA ILE A 542 19.42 4.19 -28.94
C ILE A 542 19.81 3.62 -30.32
N THR A 543 19.69 4.40 -31.39
CA THR A 543 20.11 4.02 -32.74
C THR A 543 21.61 3.78 -32.83
N ASP A 544 22.44 4.69 -32.32
CA ASP A 544 23.91 4.55 -32.33
C ASP A 544 24.38 3.32 -31.54
N ALA A 545 23.62 2.92 -30.53
CA ALA A 545 23.87 1.71 -29.76
C ALA A 545 23.39 0.42 -30.45
N GLY A 546 22.80 0.50 -31.64
CA GLY A 546 22.36 -0.65 -32.45
C GLY A 546 21.08 -1.30 -31.96
N PHE A 547 20.25 -0.57 -31.21
CA PHE A 547 19.03 -1.11 -30.61
C PHE A 547 17.76 -0.80 -31.40
N MET A 548 17.78 0.18 -32.30
CA MET A 548 16.68 0.48 -33.23
C MET A 548 17.04 0.06 -34.67
N PRO A 549 16.04 -0.26 -35.52
CA PRO A 549 16.22 -0.55 -36.94
C PRO A 549 16.86 0.56 -37.76
#